data_AF-A0AAD8AUM8-F1
#
_entry.id   AF-A0AAD8AUM8-F1
#
_cell.length_a   1.000
_cell.length_b   1.000
_cell.length_c   1.000
_cell.angle_alpha   90.00
_cell.angle_beta   90.00
_cell.angle_gamma   90.00
#
_symmetry.space_group_name_H-M   'P 1'
#
loop_
_entity.id
_entity.type
_entity.pdbx_description
1 polymer ?
#
loop_
_entity_poly.entity_id
_entity_poly.type
_entity_poly.pdbx_seq_one_letter_code
_entity_poly.pdbx_strand_id
1 'polypeptide(L)'
;MALLFVLFILHSLSIYVNGCNTTYTATSGNITSPNYPDPYDTNLYCTYELYSPTGEVVELYVDFVDLECCVHIHQCDYIQIYNGSSADKNQRLREFCVNTRVNFSSEKLFIVFISDIQSGNKGFSMHYSRKMNNSLSRVNNQRKENK
;
A
#
# COMPACT_ATOMS: atom_id res chain seq x y z
N MET A 1 -23.33 24.78 47.88
CA MET A 1 -22.02 25.45 47.78
C MET A 1 -20.96 24.38 47.77
N ALA A 2 -20.18 24.08 46.73
CA ALA A 2 -20.05 24.49 45.33
C ALA A 2 -19.37 23.27 44.67
N LEU A 3 -19.89 22.66 43.60
CA LEU A 3 -19.63 23.00 42.19
C LEU A 3 -18.16 23.32 41.86
N LEU A 4 -17.62 22.52 40.93
CA LEU A 4 -16.55 22.81 39.96
C LEU A 4 -15.11 22.78 40.46
N PHE A 5 -14.38 21.70 40.13
CA PHE A 5 -13.20 21.74 39.25
C PHE A 5 -12.96 20.32 38.69
N VAL A 6 -13.87 19.93 37.77
CA VAL A 6 -13.53 19.32 36.48
C VAL A 6 -12.65 18.04 36.52
N LEU A 7 -13.34 16.89 36.44
CA LEU A 7 -12.91 15.74 35.62
C LEU A 7 -12.20 16.23 34.34
N PHE A 8 -11.11 15.58 33.92
CA PHE A 8 -10.31 15.84 32.70
C PHE A 8 -8.90 16.41 32.94
N ILE A 9 -8.02 15.65 33.59
CA ILE A 9 -6.69 15.46 32.98
C ILE A 9 -6.81 14.30 31.97
N LEU A 10 -7.61 14.56 30.94
CA LEU A 10 -7.32 14.05 29.61
C LEU A 10 -6.10 14.85 29.15
N HIS A 11 -4.96 14.20 29.07
CA HIS A 11 -4.38 13.94 27.78
C HIS A 11 -3.69 12.61 27.96
N SER A 12 -4.46 11.53 27.76
CA SER A 12 -3.88 10.38 27.10
C SER A 12 -3.01 10.95 25.99
N LEU A 13 -1.70 10.69 26.02
CA LEU A 13 -0.94 10.65 24.79
C LEU A 13 -1.54 9.49 24.00
N SER A 14 -2.71 9.72 23.43
CA SER A 14 -3.23 8.95 22.34
C SER A 14 -2.20 9.21 21.26
N ILE A 15 -1.17 8.36 21.20
CA ILE A 15 -0.50 8.13 19.94
C ILE A 15 -1.65 7.71 19.04
N TYR A 16 -2.08 8.62 18.17
CA TYR A 16 -3.07 8.32 17.17
C TYR A 16 -2.38 7.37 16.19
N VAL A 17 -2.36 6.09 16.53
CA VAL A 17 -1.99 5.03 15.60
C VAL A 17 -3.20 4.87 14.70
N ASN A 18 -3.36 5.79 13.74
CA ASN A 18 -4.18 5.52 12.57
C ASN A 18 -3.44 4.48 11.74
N GLY A 19 -3.48 3.24 12.20
CA GLY A 19 -2.84 2.12 11.53
C GLY A 19 -3.58 1.82 10.23
N CYS A 20 -3.13 2.41 9.13
CA CYS A 20 -3.56 2.05 7.77
C CYS A 20 -2.80 0.83 7.23
N ASN A 21 -2.01 0.17 8.08
CA ASN A 21 -1.26 -1.02 7.73
C ASN A 21 -2.21 -2.19 7.48
N THR A 22 -2.18 -2.76 6.28
CA THR A 22 -3.11 -3.80 5.86
C THR A 22 -2.39 -4.93 5.14
N THR A 23 -2.73 -6.17 5.49
CA THR A 23 -2.30 -7.36 4.76
C THR A 23 -3.47 -7.93 3.96
N TYR A 24 -3.27 -8.09 2.66
CA TYR A 24 -4.27 -8.58 1.72
C TYR A 24 -4.04 -10.05 1.39
N THR A 25 -4.99 -10.88 1.80
CA THR A 25 -4.93 -12.34 1.64
C THR A 25 -5.98 -12.89 0.67
N ALA A 26 -6.89 -12.06 0.18
CA ALA A 26 -7.87 -12.44 -0.84
C ALA A 26 -7.22 -12.62 -2.22
N THR A 27 -7.89 -13.33 -3.12
CA THR A 27 -7.42 -13.56 -4.50
C THR A 27 -7.49 -12.30 -5.36
N SER A 28 -8.29 -11.32 -4.97
CA SER A 28 -8.38 -10.01 -5.61
C SER A 28 -8.96 -9.01 -4.63
N GLY A 29 -8.73 -7.72 -4.89
CA GLY A 29 -9.34 -6.66 -4.10
C GLY A 29 -8.89 -5.28 -4.56
N ASN A 30 -9.39 -4.28 -3.84
CA ASN A 30 -9.02 -2.88 -4.05
C ASN A 30 -8.19 -2.38 -2.86
N ILE A 31 -7.27 -1.46 -3.15
CA ILE A 31 -6.44 -0.76 -2.18
C ILE A 31 -6.65 0.71 -2.43
N THR A 32 -7.06 1.45 -1.40
CA THR A 32 -7.24 2.90 -1.49
C THR A 32 -6.47 3.60 -0.39
N SER A 33 -6.15 4.87 -0.60
CA SER A 33 -5.74 5.74 0.49
C SER A 33 -6.82 5.79 1.58
N PRO A 34 -6.45 6.09 2.84
CA PRO A 34 -7.44 6.42 3.87
C PRO A 34 -8.41 7.49 3.37
N ASN A 35 -9.68 7.38 3.77
CA ASN A 35 -10.78 8.29 3.44
C ASN A 35 -11.21 8.36 1.96
N TYR A 36 -10.53 7.68 1.02
CA TYR A 36 -10.91 7.70 -0.40
C TYR A 36 -12.42 7.42 -0.60
N PRO A 37 -13.15 8.22 -1.41
CA PRO A 37 -12.66 9.23 -2.36
C PRO A 37 -12.43 10.63 -1.78
N ASP A 38 -12.62 10.81 -0.47
CA ASP A 38 -12.32 12.06 0.22
C ASP A 38 -10.79 12.18 0.45
N PRO A 39 -10.30 13.40 0.74
CA PRO A 39 -8.87 13.60 0.93
C PRO A 39 -8.25 12.76 2.04
N TYR A 40 -7.02 12.29 1.82
CA TYR A 40 -6.27 11.53 2.83
C TYR A 40 -5.75 12.44 3.96
N ASP A 41 -5.56 11.84 5.13
CA ASP A 41 -5.00 12.53 6.29
C ASP A 41 -3.51 12.86 6.09
N THR A 42 -3.02 13.83 6.86
CA THR A 42 -1.61 14.24 6.86
C THR A 42 -0.78 13.34 7.78
N ASN A 43 0.54 13.32 7.57
CA ASN A 43 1.53 12.60 8.39
C ASN A 43 1.29 11.08 8.46
N LEU A 44 0.88 10.48 7.34
CA LEU A 44 0.62 9.05 7.24
C LEU A 44 1.90 8.27 6.92
N TYR A 45 1.97 7.07 7.49
CA TYR A 45 2.87 6.02 7.06
C TYR A 45 2.05 4.74 6.94
N CYS A 46 1.52 4.48 5.74
CA CYS A 46 0.66 3.34 5.47
C CYS A 46 1.42 2.25 4.75
N THR A 47 1.30 1.01 5.22
CA THR A 47 1.85 -0.16 4.53
C THR A 47 0.74 -1.07 4.01
N TYR A 48 0.91 -1.56 2.79
CA TYR A 48 0.00 -2.56 2.21
C TYR A 48 0.80 -3.76 1.73
N GLU A 49 0.51 -4.92 2.29
CA GLU A 49 1.18 -6.17 1.96
C GLU A 49 0.30 -7.05 1.09
N LEU A 50 0.78 -7.39 -0.09
CA LEU A 50 0.11 -8.33 -0.99
C LEU A 50 0.94 -9.61 -1.04
N TYR A 51 0.34 -10.71 -0.60
CA TYR A 51 0.96 -12.04 -0.63
C TYR A 51 0.25 -12.94 -1.64
N SER A 52 1.02 -13.74 -2.38
CA SER A 52 0.50 -14.84 -3.19
C SER A 52 1.03 -16.19 -2.67
N PRO A 53 0.18 -17.23 -2.58
CA PRO A 53 0.64 -18.59 -2.31
C PRO A 53 1.63 -19.09 -3.38
N THR A 54 2.39 -20.13 -3.03
CA THR A 54 3.33 -20.77 -3.97
C THR A 54 2.63 -21.22 -5.25
N GLY A 55 3.20 -20.84 -6.40
CA GLY A 55 2.63 -21.18 -7.70
C GLY A 55 1.75 -20.09 -8.31
N GLU A 56 1.51 -18.98 -7.61
CA GLU A 56 0.77 -17.81 -8.08
C GLU A 56 1.63 -16.54 -7.99
N VAL A 57 1.23 -15.50 -8.72
CA VAL A 57 1.75 -14.14 -8.60
C VAL A 57 0.59 -13.17 -8.37
N VAL A 58 0.85 -12.08 -7.65
CA VAL A 58 -0.02 -10.91 -7.61
C VAL A 58 0.23 -10.09 -8.87
N GLU A 59 -0.84 -9.61 -9.48
CA GLU A 59 -0.84 -8.50 -10.43
C GLU A 59 -1.54 -7.31 -9.78
N LEU A 60 -0.82 -6.19 -9.68
CA LEU A 60 -1.31 -4.93 -9.13
C LEU A 60 -1.44 -3.91 -10.25
N TYR A 61 -2.54 -3.18 -10.27
CA TYR A 61 -2.85 -2.14 -11.24
C TYR A 61 -3.10 -0.82 -10.53
N VAL A 62 -2.43 0.24 -10.97
CA VAL A 62 -2.62 1.60 -10.46
C VAL A 62 -3.66 2.30 -11.33
N ASP A 63 -4.83 2.57 -10.75
CA ASP A 63 -5.98 3.13 -11.49
C ASP A 63 -6.02 4.66 -11.41
N PHE A 64 -5.77 5.19 -10.22
CA PHE A 64 -5.87 6.62 -9.93
C PHE A 64 -4.85 7.04 -8.88
N VAL A 65 -4.24 8.20 -9.08
CA VAL A 65 -3.34 8.85 -8.12
C VAL A 65 -3.53 10.36 -8.24
N ASP A 66 -3.79 11.00 -7.12
CA ASP A 66 -3.89 12.45 -6.93
C ASP A 66 -3.30 12.76 -5.56
N LEU A 67 -1.98 12.96 -5.52
CA LEU A 67 -1.20 13.25 -4.32
C LEU A 67 -0.51 14.62 -4.46
N GLU A 68 -0.08 15.21 -3.35
CA GLU A 68 0.79 16.37 -3.41
C GLU A 68 2.15 15.97 -4.01
N CYS A 69 2.45 16.52 -5.18
CA CYS A 69 3.70 16.27 -5.89
C CYS A 69 4.64 17.46 -5.83
N CYS A 70 5.89 17.19 -5.47
CA CYS A 70 6.96 18.19 -5.44
C CYS A 70 8.08 17.82 -6.41
N VAL A 71 8.86 18.85 -6.79
CA VAL A 71 10.03 18.69 -7.70
C VAL A 71 11.01 17.65 -7.16
N HIS A 72 11.13 17.55 -5.84
CA HIS A 72 11.88 16.51 -5.16
C HIS A 72 10.91 15.53 -4.48
N ILE A 73 10.80 14.33 -5.03
CA ILE A 73 9.81 13.29 -4.70
C ILE A 73 9.87 12.73 -3.26
N HIS A 74 10.76 13.23 -2.41
CA HIS A 74 10.85 12.85 -0.99
C HIS A 74 10.54 13.98 -0.01
N GLN A 75 10.10 15.14 -0.52
CA GLN A 75 9.78 16.30 0.30
C GLN A 75 8.28 16.45 0.55
N CYS A 76 7.45 15.68 -0.17
CA CYS A 76 5.99 15.72 -0.14
C CYS A 76 5.45 14.28 -0.22
N ASP A 77 4.23 14.10 -0.70
CA ASP A 77 3.53 12.82 -0.65
C ASP A 77 3.95 11.88 -1.78
N TYR A 78 4.05 10.59 -1.50
CA TYR A 78 4.41 9.60 -2.51
C TYR A 78 4.00 8.18 -2.14
N ILE A 79 3.94 7.33 -3.18
CA ILE A 79 3.78 5.90 -3.06
C ILE A 79 5.06 5.22 -3.53
N GLN A 80 5.54 4.26 -2.74
CA GLN A 80 6.61 3.34 -3.12
C GLN A 80 6.07 1.93 -3.24
N ILE A 81 6.52 1.20 -4.27
CA ILE A 81 6.18 -0.21 -4.49
C ILE A 81 7.47 -1.00 -4.53
N TYR A 82 7.49 -2.12 -3.81
CA TYR A 82 8.65 -2.99 -3.61
C TYR A 82 8.34 -4.43 -4.01
N ASN A 83 9.34 -5.12 -4.53
CA ASN A 83 9.31 -6.53 -4.84
C ASN A 83 9.70 -7.36 -3.61
N GLY A 84 8.74 -7.69 -2.75
CA GLY A 84 9.02 -8.44 -1.53
C GLY A 84 8.00 -8.23 -0.42
N SER A 85 8.44 -8.45 0.82
CA SER A 85 7.62 -8.35 2.04
C SER A 85 7.97 -7.15 2.92
N SER A 86 8.81 -6.23 2.44
CA SER A 86 9.27 -5.09 3.22
C SER A 86 9.72 -3.94 2.32
N ALA A 87 9.90 -2.76 2.93
CA ALA A 87 10.47 -1.57 2.28
C ALA A 87 12.00 -1.64 2.09
N ASP A 88 12.51 -2.76 1.55
CA ASP A 88 13.93 -2.88 1.18
C ASP A 88 14.24 -2.01 -0.04
N LYS A 89 15.09 -1.00 0.15
CA LYS A 89 15.50 -0.05 -0.90
C LYS A 89 16.08 -0.74 -2.15
N ASN A 90 16.74 -1.88 -1.99
CA ASN A 90 17.31 -2.63 -3.12
C ASN A 90 16.25 -3.36 -3.96
N GLN A 91 15.03 -3.51 -3.43
CA GLN A 91 13.89 -4.15 -4.09
C GLN A 91 12.81 -3.14 -4.50
N ARG A 92 13.08 -1.83 -4.43
CA ARG A 92 12.11 -0.81 -4.83
C ARG A 92 11.90 -0.85 -6.34
N LEU A 93 10.68 -1.17 -6.75
CA LEU A 93 10.26 -1.21 -8.16
C LEU A 93 9.97 0.19 -8.67
N ARG A 94 9.26 1.00 -7.87
CA ARG A 94 8.89 2.35 -8.27
C ARG A 94 8.60 3.25 -7.08
N GLU A 95 8.72 4.54 -7.34
CA GLU A 95 8.24 5.63 -6.51
C GLU A 95 7.52 6.65 -7.41
N PHE A 96 6.36 7.13 -6.98
CA PHE A 96 5.55 8.08 -7.74
C PHE A 96 4.54 8.80 -6.86
N CYS A 97 4.15 10.00 -7.28
CA CYS A 97 3.08 10.80 -6.68
C CYS A 97 2.03 11.24 -7.72
N VAL A 98 2.32 11.09 -9.02
CA VAL A 98 1.43 11.46 -10.14
C VAL A 98 0.69 10.26 -10.70
N ASN A 99 -0.47 10.51 -11.30
CA ASN A 99 -1.21 9.46 -12.01
C ASN A 99 -0.38 8.84 -13.13
N THR A 100 -0.31 7.53 -13.12
CA THR A 100 0.49 6.75 -14.05
C THR A 100 -0.12 5.37 -14.17
N ARG A 101 -0.55 5.02 -15.39
CA ARG A 101 -1.05 3.67 -15.68
C ARG A 101 0.14 2.72 -15.71
N VAL A 102 0.41 2.09 -14.59
CA VAL A 102 1.41 1.04 -14.47
C VAL A 102 0.86 -0.14 -13.71
N ASN A 103 1.47 -1.28 -14.00
CA ASN A 103 1.16 -2.54 -13.36
C ASN A 103 2.44 -3.19 -12.84
N PHE A 104 2.30 -3.95 -11.76
CA PHE A 104 3.39 -4.69 -11.12
C PHE A 104 2.98 -6.14 -10.98
N SER A 105 3.94 -7.05 -11.13
CA SER A 105 3.69 -8.48 -10.93
C SER A 105 4.82 -9.12 -10.13
N SER A 106 4.45 -9.78 -9.04
CA SER A 106 5.39 -10.52 -8.18
C SER A 106 4.63 -11.51 -7.28
N GLU A 107 5.33 -12.51 -6.73
CA GLU A 107 4.81 -13.36 -5.66
C GLU A 107 4.43 -12.55 -4.42
N LYS A 108 5.14 -11.45 -4.16
CA LYS A 108 4.90 -10.54 -3.04
C LYS A 108 5.14 -9.10 -3.45
N LEU A 109 4.20 -8.23 -3.11
CA LEU A 109 4.36 -6.79 -3.28
C LEU A 109 4.16 -6.11 -1.94
N PHE A 110 5.06 -5.17 -1.63
CA PHE A 110 4.96 -4.31 -0.46
C PHE A 110 4.80 -2.88 -0.93
N ILE A 111 3.78 -2.20 -0.45
CA ILE A 111 3.42 -0.83 -0.86
C ILE A 111 3.54 0.05 0.36
N VAL A 112 4.14 1.22 0.19
CA VAL A 112 4.23 2.25 1.22
C VAL A 112 3.62 3.53 0.67
N PHE A 113 2.67 4.11 1.40
CA PHE A 113 2.17 5.45 1.15
C PHE A 113 2.60 6.35 2.31
N ILE A 114 3.24 7.48 1.97
CA ILE A 114 3.69 8.49 2.94
C ILE A 114 3.03 9.81 2.56
N SER A 115 2.46 10.48 3.57
CA SER A 115 2.03 11.88 3.45
C SER A 115 2.79 12.78 4.42
N ASP A 116 3.03 14.02 4.00
CA ASP A 116 3.63 15.06 4.83
C ASP A 116 2.57 15.76 5.71
N ILE A 117 2.90 16.91 6.29
CA ILE A 117 2.00 17.64 7.21
C ILE A 117 0.98 18.56 6.50
N GLN A 118 1.07 18.71 5.18
CA GLN A 118 0.18 19.54 4.39
C GLN A 118 -1.12 18.80 4.07
N SER A 119 -2.15 19.57 3.70
CA SER A 119 -3.48 19.02 3.42
C SER A 119 -3.43 18.07 2.22
N GLY A 120 -3.92 16.85 2.40
CA GLY A 120 -3.94 15.85 1.35
C GLY A 120 -4.88 16.18 0.19
N ASN A 121 -4.57 15.59 -0.97
CA ASN A 121 -5.45 15.52 -2.14
C ASN A 121 -6.38 14.29 -2.05
N LYS A 122 -7.08 13.93 -3.13
CA LYS A 122 -8.03 12.79 -3.14
C LYS A 122 -7.40 11.42 -2.88
N GLY A 123 -6.09 11.29 -3.08
CA GLY A 123 -5.36 10.06 -2.79
C GLY A 123 -5.27 9.11 -3.97
N PHE A 124 -5.37 7.81 -3.71
CA PHE A 124 -5.15 6.80 -4.74
C PHE A 124 -6.15 5.65 -4.67
N SER A 125 -6.32 4.98 -5.81
CA SER A 125 -7.00 3.68 -5.89
C SER A 125 -6.20 2.73 -6.78
N MET A 126 -6.09 1.49 -6.32
CA MET A 126 -5.46 0.38 -7.02
C MET A 126 -6.35 -0.84 -6.90
N HIS A 127 -6.23 -1.76 -7.85
CA HIS A 127 -6.80 -3.10 -7.72
C HIS A 127 -5.74 -4.15 -7.98
N TYR A 128 -5.92 -5.31 -7.34
CA TYR A 128 -5.03 -6.45 -7.53
C TYR A 128 -5.81 -7.73 -7.78
N SER A 129 -5.15 -8.68 -8.43
CA SER A 129 -5.62 -10.05 -8.58
C SER A 129 -4.45 -11.03 -8.55
N ARG A 130 -4.70 -12.26 -8.12
CA ARG A 130 -3.73 -13.35 -8.19
C ARG A 130 -3.93 -14.15 -9.46
N LYS A 131 -2.83 -14.58 -10.05
CA LYS A 131 -2.82 -15.46 -11.23
C LYS A 131 -1.82 -16.58 -11.05
N MET A 132 -2.17 -17.76 -11.55
CA MET A 132 -1.24 -18.89 -11.60
C MET A 132 0.01 -18.52 -12.39
N ASN A 133 1.17 -18.80 -11.81
CA ASN A 133 2.46 -18.62 -12.44
C ASN A 133 2.67 -19.75 -13.47
N ASN A 134 2.38 -19.43 -14.74
CA ASN A 134 2.45 -20.40 -15.83
C ASN A 134 3.86 -20.96 -16.08
N SER A 135 4.91 -20.32 -15.56
CA SER A 135 6.27 -20.85 -15.63
C SER A 135 6.47 -22.04 -14.70
N LEU A 136 5.83 -22.05 -13.52
CA LEU A 136 5.90 -23.17 -12.57
C LEU A 136 4.99 -24.32 -12.98
N SER A 137 3.83 -24.05 -13.58
CA SER A 137 2.96 -25.10 -14.11
C SER A 137 3.63 -25.88 -15.25
N ARG A 138 4.41 -25.19 -16.11
CA ARG A 138 5.20 -25.82 -17.18
C ARG A 138 6.30 -26.74 -16.63
N VAL A 139 7.05 -26.31 -15.61
CA VAL A 139 8.11 -27.13 -14.99
C VAL A 139 7.53 -28.37 -14.30
N ASN A 140 6.39 -28.23 -13.63
CA ASN A 140 5.73 -29.35 -12.96
C ASN A 140 5.13 -30.37 -13.95
N ASN A 141 4.63 -29.92 -15.10
CA ASN A 141 4.16 -30.83 -16.16
C ASN A 141 5.33 -31.60 -16.80
N GLN A 142 6.47 -30.94 -17.06
CA GLN A 142 7.65 -31.60 -17.60
C GLN A 142 8.25 -32.66 -16.67
N ARG A 143 8.16 -32.50 -15.34
CA ARG A 143 8.62 -33.54 -14.39
C ARG A 143 7.68 -34.74 -14.31
N LYS A 144 6.39 -34.57 -14.59
CA LYS A 144 5.42 -35.67 -14.59
C LYS A 144 5.47 -36.51 -15.87
N GLU A 145 5.86 -35.91 -16.99
CA GLU A 145 6.04 -36.62 -18.27
C GLU A 145 7.37 -37.39 -18.36
N ASN A 146 8.33 -37.09 -17.47
CA ASN A 146 9.64 -37.75 -17.40
C ASN A 146 9.71 -38.87 -16.32
N LYS A 147 8.56 -39.34 -15.82
CA LYS A 147 8.46 -40.46 -14.89
C LYS A 147 7.50 -41.51 -15.45
#